data_AF-A0A7C4TXW0-F1
#
_entry.id   AF-A0A7C4TXW0-F1
#
_cell.length_a   1.000
_cell.length_b   1.000
_cell.length_c   1.000
_cell.angle_alpha   90.00
_cell.angle_beta   90.00
_cell.angle_gamma   90.00
#
_symmetry.space_group_name_H-M   'P 1'
#
loop_
_entity.id
_entity.type
_entity.pdbx_description
1 polymer ?
#
loop_
_entity_poly.entity_id
_entity_poly.type
_entity_poly.pdbx_seq_one_letter_code
_entity_poly.pdbx_strand_id
1 'polypeptide(L)'
;MTVAPAASGTIAYVREQLQRALITPIKAFRLVYLPLLMIYFAYGALGLVAVAETFWVRKALTLTPADLAALAVWLTLPWAIKMVFGELVDTFAILGSQRRVYVFIGAGLIATSLLLLAATSAGWIGVRDADALYVTASLLSVIGVVLQDVVADAMSTEVVPRVQADGTPRAKADIDRDLGMVQVLGRLALSLGIFAVAGVSGWLAHVLPYHVVFLLGLVIPLISISGALLVRLETSERRPTDWRILGGGLAFGAAVALIALSGLPLHQELIFIISMAVVCTMLVRVTAGIEPETRRRIFYAAVVIYAFRATPTVGEGYRWFTIDRLGFDEAFFGILQQTGAALGLAAAWLLSDAITRQPIARVLLWLTIAGAILGIPTLMLVYGVHEWSEQAFGLGARGIALIDAAASSPLLQVSMIPLLTLTAVYAPPGHRATWFALMASFMNLALIAGQLQTKYLNLLFAVDRGAYDGLPGLALTVVAIGLVVPLTAILWLGPRIR
;
A
#
# COMPACT_ATOMS: atom_id res chain seq x y z
N MET A 1 -0.43 41.04 -21.46
CA MET A 1 0.61 41.34 -20.46
C MET A 1 0.46 40.35 -19.32
N THR A 2 1.35 39.37 -19.29
CA THR A 2 1.46 38.31 -18.29
C THR A 2 2.06 38.88 -17.01
N VAL A 3 1.24 39.03 -15.98
CA VAL A 3 1.72 39.37 -14.63
C VAL A 3 2.23 38.08 -14.00
N ALA A 4 3.55 38.01 -13.79
CA ALA A 4 4.18 36.97 -12.98
C ALA A 4 3.63 37.04 -11.54
N PRO A 5 3.36 35.90 -10.87
CA PRO A 5 2.93 35.94 -9.49
C PRO A 5 4.08 36.40 -8.58
N ALA A 6 3.84 37.47 -7.84
CA ALA A 6 4.77 38.01 -6.86
C ALA A 6 5.06 36.98 -5.75
N ALA A 7 6.32 36.91 -5.32
CA ALA A 7 6.83 36.01 -4.28
C ALA A 7 6.10 36.10 -2.91
N SER A 8 5.27 37.12 -2.68
CA SER A 8 4.41 37.26 -1.50
C SER A 8 3.19 36.31 -1.50
N GLY A 9 2.76 35.82 -2.67
CA GLY A 9 1.61 34.90 -2.80
C GLY A 9 1.92 33.47 -2.38
N THR A 10 3.16 33.01 -2.58
CA THR A 10 3.55 31.60 -2.32
C THR A 10 3.55 31.29 -0.82
N ILE A 11 4.05 32.20 0.02
CA ILE A 11 4.07 32.01 1.48
C ILE A 11 2.65 32.03 2.07
N ALA A 12 1.79 32.94 1.59
CA ALA A 12 0.40 33.01 2.01
C ALA A 12 -0.38 31.75 1.59
N TYR A 13 -0.18 31.28 0.35
CA TYR A 13 -0.77 30.04 -0.16
C TYR A 13 -0.32 28.82 0.65
N VAL A 14 0.99 28.69 0.91
CA VAL A 14 1.54 27.60 1.74
C VAL A 14 0.96 27.66 3.14
N ARG A 15 0.90 28.84 3.77
CA ARG A 15 0.30 29.01 5.10
C ARG A 15 -1.17 28.57 5.14
N GLU A 16 -1.95 28.98 4.14
CA GLU A 16 -3.37 28.62 4.06
C GLU A 16 -3.57 27.11 3.85
N GLN A 17 -2.77 26.50 2.97
CA GLN A 17 -2.77 25.05 2.79
C GLN A 17 -2.40 24.32 4.07
N LEU A 18 -1.39 24.79 4.80
CA LEU A 18 -0.94 24.19 6.06
C LEU A 18 -2.03 24.29 7.15
N GLN A 19 -2.74 25.42 7.22
CA GLN A 19 -3.88 25.60 8.12
C GLN A 19 -5.04 24.64 7.79
N ARG A 20 -5.36 24.47 6.50
CA ARG A 20 -6.42 23.55 6.05
C ARG A 20 -6.04 22.09 6.23
N ALA A 21 -4.79 21.72 5.96
CA ALA A 21 -4.32 20.34 5.96
C ALA A 21 -3.95 19.80 7.34
N LEU A 22 -3.36 20.61 8.24
CA LEU A 22 -2.91 20.15 9.57
C LEU A 22 -3.78 20.69 10.70
N ILE A 23 -3.98 22.01 10.73
CA ILE A 23 -4.60 22.65 11.90
C ILE A 23 -6.09 22.31 11.96
N THR A 24 -6.78 22.26 10.83
CA THR A 24 -8.22 21.98 10.79
C THR A 24 -8.55 20.55 11.23
N PRO A 25 -7.87 19.50 10.74
CA PRO A 25 -8.11 18.14 11.21
C PRO A 25 -7.73 17.93 12.68
N ILE A 26 -6.59 18.46 13.12
CA ILE A 26 -6.15 18.33 14.52
C ILE A 26 -7.15 19.00 15.48
N LYS A 27 -7.68 20.18 15.13
CA LYS A 27 -8.72 20.85 15.91
C LYS A 27 -10.06 20.10 15.90
N ALA A 28 -10.33 19.33 14.85
CA ALA A 28 -11.52 18.50 14.73
C ALA A 28 -11.39 17.14 15.44
N PHE A 29 -10.25 16.84 16.06
CA PHE A 29 -10.00 15.58 16.76
C PHE A 29 -10.99 15.38 17.92
N ARG A 30 -11.55 14.16 18.00
CA ARG A 30 -12.37 13.69 19.11
C ARG A 30 -11.74 12.41 19.66
N LEU A 31 -11.81 12.20 20.97
CA LEU A 31 -11.25 11.00 21.62
C LEU A 31 -11.80 9.69 21.04
N VAL A 32 -13.04 9.71 20.53
CA VAL A 32 -13.67 8.56 19.86
C VAL A 32 -12.90 8.13 18.61
N TYR A 33 -12.13 9.02 17.97
CA TYR A 33 -11.30 8.69 16.80
C TYR A 33 -9.98 8.01 17.20
N LEU A 34 -9.55 8.08 18.46
CA LEU A 34 -8.25 7.58 18.89
C LEU A 34 -7.98 6.11 18.49
N PRO A 35 -8.92 5.15 18.65
CA PRO A 35 -8.65 3.76 18.31
C PRO A 35 -8.29 3.54 16.85
N LEU A 36 -9.05 4.14 15.91
CA LEU A 36 -8.78 4.00 14.48
C LEU A 36 -7.47 4.70 14.07
N LEU A 37 -7.15 5.84 14.69
CA LEU A 37 -5.88 6.54 14.41
C LEU A 37 -4.67 5.78 14.92
N MET A 38 -4.78 5.10 16.07
CA MET A 38 -3.71 4.24 16.57
C MET A 38 -3.47 3.02 15.68
N ILE A 39 -4.53 2.44 15.09
CA ILE A 39 -4.39 1.36 14.10
C ILE A 39 -3.67 1.86 12.84
N TYR A 40 -4.10 2.98 12.25
CA TYR A 40 -3.43 3.51 11.06
C TYR A 40 -1.98 3.96 11.34
N PHE A 41 -1.72 4.55 12.51
CA PHE A 41 -0.36 4.87 12.93
C PHE A 41 0.50 3.61 13.07
N ALA A 42 -0.02 2.56 13.72
CA ALA A 42 0.67 1.27 13.86
C ALA A 42 0.95 0.64 12.49
N TYR A 43 0.00 0.70 11.55
CA TYR A 43 0.20 0.23 10.19
C TYR A 43 1.38 0.96 9.51
N GLY A 44 1.45 2.29 9.64
CA GLY A 44 2.58 3.08 9.12
C GLY A 44 3.91 2.76 9.82
N ALA A 45 3.85 2.51 11.14
CA ALA A 45 5.02 2.22 11.96
C ALA A 45 5.62 0.82 11.72
N LEU A 46 4.94 -0.09 10.99
CA LEU A 46 5.52 -1.38 10.59
C LEU A 46 6.82 -1.24 9.80
N GLY A 47 7.05 -0.09 9.15
CA GLY A 47 8.31 0.24 8.50
C GLY A 47 9.54 0.21 9.45
N LEU A 48 9.35 0.21 10.77
CA LEU A 48 10.42 0.14 11.77
C LEU A 48 11.34 -1.06 11.57
N VAL A 49 10.79 -2.20 11.17
CA VAL A 49 11.56 -3.44 10.99
C VAL A 49 11.97 -3.70 9.54
N ALA A 50 11.50 -2.88 8.59
CA ALA A 50 11.64 -3.16 7.16
C ALA A 50 13.11 -3.19 6.70
N VAL A 51 13.98 -2.31 7.23
CA VAL A 51 15.41 -2.32 6.88
C VAL A 51 16.09 -3.57 7.44
N ALA A 52 15.84 -3.92 8.71
CA ALA A 52 16.38 -5.13 9.30
C ALA A 52 15.91 -6.39 8.56
N GLU A 53 14.63 -6.46 8.18
CA GLU A 53 14.07 -7.54 7.36
C GLU A 53 14.79 -7.67 6.02
N THR A 54 14.99 -6.56 5.32
CA THR A 54 15.66 -6.52 4.00
C THR A 54 17.06 -7.14 4.04
N PHE A 55 17.88 -6.67 4.98
CA PHE A 55 19.27 -7.12 5.11
C PHE A 55 19.34 -8.54 5.67
N TRP A 56 18.45 -8.89 6.59
CA TRP A 56 18.37 -10.26 7.12
C TRP A 56 17.96 -11.27 6.04
N VAL A 57 16.92 -10.99 5.24
CA VAL A 57 16.47 -11.83 4.12
C VAL A 57 17.62 -12.07 3.14
N ARG A 58 18.33 -11.00 2.77
CA ARG A 58 19.50 -11.09 1.89
C ARG A 58 20.60 -11.98 2.49
N LYS A 59 20.87 -11.86 3.80
CA LYS A 59 21.99 -12.53 4.47
C LYS A 59 21.72 -13.99 4.86
N ALA A 60 20.50 -14.29 5.31
CA ALA A 60 20.21 -15.53 6.04
C ALA A 60 19.32 -16.53 5.28
N LEU A 61 18.46 -16.06 4.36
CA LEU A 61 17.51 -16.92 3.64
C LEU A 61 18.09 -17.44 2.33
N THR A 62 17.51 -18.47 1.73
CA THR A 62 17.93 -18.99 0.41
C THR A 62 17.06 -18.53 -0.76
N LEU A 63 15.98 -17.80 -0.47
CA LEU A 63 15.05 -17.27 -1.47
C LEU A 63 15.74 -16.39 -2.52
N THR A 64 15.38 -16.61 -3.79
CA THR A 64 15.79 -15.80 -4.96
C THR A 64 14.91 -14.54 -5.09
N PRO A 65 15.27 -13.55 -5.95
CA PRO A 65 14.40 -12.41 -6.22
C PRO A 65 13.05 -12.83 -6.80
N ALA A 66 13.03 -13.89 -7.62
CA ALA A 66 11.82 -14.46 -8.17
C ALA A 66 10.93 -15.09 -7.09
N ASP A 67 11.52 -15.77 -6.10
CA ASP A 67 10.76 -16.34 -4.98
C ASP A 67 10.14 -15.26 -4.09
N LEU A 68 10.85 -14.14 -3.88
CA LEU A 68 10.31 -13.00 -3.12
C LEU A 68 9.19 -12.29 -3.88
N ALA A 69 9.31 -12.14 -5.20
CA ALA A 69 8.22 -11.65 -6.04
C ALA A 69 7.02 -12.63 -6.03
N ALA A 70 7.29 -13.94 -6.03
CA ALA A 70 6.25 -14.96 -5.87
C ALA A 70 5.59 -14.87 -4.49
N LEU A 71 6.35 -14.65 -3.41
CA LEU A 71 5.80 -14.41 -2.07
C LEU A 71 4.91 -13.17 -2.05
N ALA A 72 5.31 -12.08 -2.73
CA ALA A 72 4.53 -10.84 -2.80
C ALA A 72 3.13 -11.03 -3.42
N VAL A 73 2.95 -11.98 -4.35
CA VAL A 73 1.62 -12.41 -4.86
C VAL A 73 0.74 -12.86 -3.70
N TRP A 74 1.26 -13.74 -2.84
CA TRP A 74 0.55 -14.26 -1.68
C TRP A 74 0.27 -13.19 -0.63
N LEU A 75 1.24 -12.31 -0.38
CA LEU A 75 1.10 -11.20 0.56
C LEU A 75 0.08 -10.15 0.08
N THR A 76 -0.22 -10.08 -1.22
CA THR A 76 -1.22 -9.16 -1.75
C THR A 76 -2.63 -9.75 -1.75
N LEU A 77 -2.75 -11.09 -1.74
CA LEU A 77 -4.03 -11.78 -1.89
C LEU A 77 -5.06 -11.48 -0.76
N PRO A 78 -4.70 -11.42 0.53
CA PRO A 78 -5.62 -11.03 1.59
C PRO A 78 -6.28 -9.67 1.36
N TRP A 79 -5.55 -8.71 0.76
CA TRP A 79 -6.08 -7.40 0.40
C TRP A 79 -7.12 -7.48 -0.72
N ALA A 80 -7.01 -8.45 -1.63
CA ALA A 80 -7.99 -8.66 -2.71
C ALA A 80 -9.33 -9.19 -2.16
N ILE A 81 -9.33 -9.91 -1.05
CA ILE A 81 -10.54 -10.43 -0.39
C ILE A 81 -10.96 -9.64 0.85
N LYS A 82 -10.49 -8.38 0.97
CA LYS A 82 -10.80 -7.49 2.11
C LYS A 82 -12.30 -7.40 2.43
N MET A 83 -13.18 -7.50 1.43
CA MET A 83 -14.63 -7.56 1.61
C MET A 83 -15.10 -8.69 2.54
N VAL A 84 -14.45 -9.85 2.47
CA VAL A 84 -14.80 -11.03 3.29
C VAL A 84 -14.45 -10.78 4.74
N PHE A 85 -13.28 -10.19 4.99
CA PHE A 85 -12.88 -9.76 6.33
C PHE A 85 -13.83 -8.68 6.87
N GLY A 86 -14.30 -7.76 6.03
CA GLY A 86 -15.31 -6.75 6.39
C GLY A 86 -16.60 -7.37 6.88
N GLU A 87 -17.18 -8.27 6.08
CA GLU A 87 -18.41 -8.98 6.45
C GLU A 87 -18.23 -9.82 7.73
N LEU A 88 -17.07 -10.46 7.91
CA LEU A 88 -16.72 -11.22 9.12
C LEU A 88 -16.74 -10.33 10.36
N VAL A 89 -16.05 -9.20 10.30
CA VAL A 89 -15.92 -8.22 11.40
C VAL A 89 -17.29 -7.59 11.72
N ASP A 90 -18.10 -7.29 10.71
CA ASP A 90 -19.43 -6.68 10.88
C ASP A 90 -20.47 -7.64 11.47
N THR A 91 -20.36 -8.94 11.17
CA THR A 91 -21.37 -9.93 11.53
C THR A 91 -21.08 -10.63 12.86
N PHE A 92 -19.85 -11.11 13.07
CA PHE A 92 -19.55 -12.00 14.18
C PHE A 92 -19.00 -11.22 15.37
N ALA A 93 -19.78 -11.13 16.43
CA ALA A 93 -19.28 -10.71 17.73
C ALA A 93 -18.54 -11.88 18.39
N ILE A 94 -17.22 -11.76 18.54
CA ILE A 94 -16.42 -12.73 19.30
C ILE A 94 -16.35 -12.23 20.75
N LEU A 95 -16.64 -13.10 21.72
CA LEU A 95 -16.58 -12.80 23.16
C LEU A 95 -17.36 -11.51 23.56
N GLY A 96 -18.49 -11.24 22.92
CA GLY A 96 -19.35 -10.11 23.24
C GLY A 96 -18.92 -8.74 22.67
N SER A 97 -17.82 -8.66 21.92
CA SER A 97 -17.36 -7.42 21.27
C SER A 97 -17.13 -7.60 19.77
N GLN A 98 -17.72 -6.73 18.94
CA GLN A 98 -17.60 -6.78 17.46
C GLN A 98 -16.33 -6.16 16.88
N ARG A 99 -15.63 -5.28 17.62
CA ARG A 99 -14.46 -4.55 17.08
C ARG A 99 -13.18 -4.87 17.84
N ARG A 100 -13.21 -4.73 19.17
CA ARG A 100 -12.02 -4.85 20.04
C ARG A 100 -11.30 -6.20 19.91
N VAL A 101 -12.05 -7.30 19.81
CA VAL A 101 -11.46 -8.64 19.71
C VAL A 101 -10.74 -8.83 18.39
N TYR A 102 -11.25 -8.32 17.27
CA TYR A 102 -10.54 -8.39 15.99
C TYR A 102 -9.27 -7.53 15.98
N VAL A 103 -9.26 -6.39 16.66
CA VAL A 103 -8.02 -5.61 16.86
C VAL A 103 -6.99 -6.46 17.61
N PHE A 104 -7.39 -7.15 18.68
CA PHE A 104 -6.49 -8.04 19.45
C PHE A 104 -6.01 -9.24 18.65
N ILE A 105 -6.88 -9.88 17.87
CA ILE A 105 -6.48 -10.99 16.97
C ILE A 105 -5.46 -10.48 15.97
N GLY A 106 -5.73 -9.37 15.29
CA GLY A 106 -4.79 -8.79 14.31
C GLY A 106 -3.46 -8.39 14.94
N ALA A 107 -3.49 -7.78 16.13
CA ALA A 107 -2.28 -7.41 16.86
C ALA A 107 -1.49 -8.65 17.31
N GLY A 108 -2.18 -9.70 17.73
CA GLY A 108 -1.58 -10.98 18.10
C GLY A 108 -0.90 -11.67 16.92
N LEU A 109 -1.50 -11.63 15.72
CA LEU A 109 -0.88 -12.14 14.49
C LEU A 109 0.39 -11.36 14.12
N ILE A 110 0.35 -10.03 14.19
CA ILE A 110 1.53 -9.17 13.96
C ILE A 110 2.62 -9.44 15.01
N ALA A 111 2.26 -9.54 16.30
CA ALA A 111 3.20 -9.84 17.37
C ALA A 111 3.83 -11.22 17.18
N THR A 112 3.04 -12.23 16.81
CA THR A 112 3.52 -13.59 16.53
C THR A 112 4.47 -13.60 15.34
N SER A 113 4.15 -12.86 14.28
CA SER A 113 5.06 -12.67 13.14
C SER A 113 6.42 -12.10 13.56
N LEU A 114 6.40 -11.00 14.33
CA LEU A 114 7.64 -10.36 14.81
C LEU A 114 8.45 -11.26 15.74
N LEU A 115 7.78 -12.02 16.62
CA LEU A 115 8.43 -13.02 17.46
C LEU A 115 9.05 -14.16 16.64
N LEU A 116 8.38 -14.62 15.59
CA LEU A 116 8.92 -15.63 14.68
C LEU A 116 10.14 -15.10 13.92
N LEU A 117 10.10 -13.86 13.42
CA LEU A 117 11.25 -13.21 12.78
C LEU A 117 12.41 -13.03 13.76
N ALA A 118 12.15 -12.59 14.99
CA ALA A 118 13.15 -12.48 16.04
C ALA A 118 13.79 -13.84 16.36
N ALA A 119 12.97 -14.87 16.58
CA ALA A 119 13.45 -16.19 16.94
C ALA A 119 14.23 -16.88 15.80
N THR A 120 13.78 -16.70 14.55
CA THR A 120 14.46 -17.24 13.37
C THR A 120 15.78 -16.52 13.11
N SER A 121 15.79 -15.18 13.21
CA SER A 121 17.01 -14.39 13.01
C SER A 121 18.04 -14.52 14.13
N ALA A 122 17.61 -14.86 15.35
CA ALA A 122 18.50 -15.17 16.46
C ALA A 122 18.99 -16.64 16.47
N GLY A 123 18.41 -17.52 15.64
CA GLY A 123 18.71 -18.95 15.64
C GLY A 123 18.17 -19.70 16.86
N TRP A 124 17.13 -19.18 17.54
CA TRP A 124 16.54 -19.81 18.73
C TRP A 124 15.72 -21.07 18.39
N ILE A 125 15.14 -21.09 17.19
CA ILE A 125 14.39 -22.23 16.66
C ILE A 125 15.34 -22.96 15.70
N GLY A 126 15.45 -24.28 15.81
CA GLY A 126 16.32 -25.09 14.95
C GLY A 126 16.11 -24.73 13.47
N VAL A 127 17.14 -24.17 12.85
CA VAL A 127 17.10 -23.43 11.57
C VAL A 127 16.96 -24.35 10.35
N ARG A 128 16.20 -25.44 10.45
CA ARG A 128 16.06 -26.38 9.33
C ARG A 128 15.28 -25.75 8.16
N ASP A 129 14.35 -24.83 8.44
CA ASP A 129 13.49 -24.20 7.43
C ASP A 129 13.28 -22.68 7.66
N ALA A 130 14.36 -21.90 7.70
CA ALA A 130 14.27 -20.44 7.89
C ALA A 130 13.38 -19.73 6.85
N ASP A 131 13.42 -20.21 5.60
CA ASP A 131 12.62 -19.70 4.50
C ASP A 131 11.11 -19.92 4.77
N ALA A 132 10.71 -21.10 5.25
CA ALA A 132 9.32 -21.40 5.57
C ALA A 132 8.81 -20.59 6.78
N LEU A 133 9.66 -20.39 7.79
CA LEU A 133 9.34 -19.55 8.95
C LEU A 133 9.17 -18.08 8.54
N TYR A 134 10.01 -17.57 7.63
CA TYR A 134 9.86 -16.24 7.06
C TYR A 134 8.54 -16.10 6.29
N VAL A 135 8.24 -17.01 5.37
CA VAL A 135 6.96 -17.01 4.63
C VAL A 135 5.76 -17.01 5.57
N THR A 136 5.81 -17.86 6.61
CA THR A 136 4.76 -17.94 7.63
C THR A 136 4.62 -16.61 8.39
N ALA A 137 5.73 -16.02 8.82
CA ALA A 137 5.74 -14.74 9.51
C ALA A 137 5.20 -13.61 8.62
N SER A 138 5.61 -13.52 7.36
CA SER A 138 5.10 -12.50 6.43
C SER A 138 3.59 -12.64 6.20
N LEU A 139 3.07 -13.86 6.05
CA LEU A 139 1.63 -14.11 5.92
C LEU A 139 0.85 -13.72 7.19
N LEU A 140 1.34 -14.10 8.37
CA LEU A 140 0.73 -13.72 9.65
C LEU A 140 0.68 -12.19 9.81
N SER A 141 1.77 -11.50 9.49
CA SER A 141 1.84 -10.04 9.53
C SER A 141 0.77 -9.41 8.63
N VAL A 142 0.73 -9.81 7.35
CA VAL A 142 -0.23 -9.27 6.37
C VAL A 142 -1.67 -9.54 6.78
N ILE A 143 -2.00 -10.76 7.20
CA ILE A 143 -3.37 -11.10 7.63
C ILE A 143 -3.76 -10.27 8.86
N GLY A 144 -2.84 -10.11 9.82
CA GLY A 144 -3.06 -9.27 10.98
C GLY A 144 -3.31 -7.80 10.61
N VAL A 145 -2.52 -7.26 9.69
CA VAL A 145 -2.67 -5.89 9.18
C VAL A 145 -4.00 -5.71 8.46
N VAL A 146 -4.35 -6.59 7.52
CA VAL A 146 -5.60 -6.51 6.76
C VAL A 146 -6.80 -6.57 7.69
N LEU A 147 -6.77 -7.45 8.70
CA LEU A 147 -7.83 -7.54 9.69
C LEU A 147 -7.99 -6.24 10.48
N GLN A 148 -6.89 -5.64 10.95
CA GLN A 148 -6.95 -4.38 11.67
C GLN A 148 -7.39 -3.21 10.79
N ASP A 149 -6.92 -3.15 9.55
CA ASP A 149 -7.27 -2.14 8.56
C ASP A 149 -8.78 -2.17 8.24
N VAL A 150 -9.35 -3.37 8.09
CA VAL A 150 -10.80 -3.54 7.94
C VAL A 150 -11.58 -3.04 9.16
N VAL A 151 -11.11 -3.35 10.38
CA VAL A 151 -11.74 -2.87 11.61
C VAL A 151 -11.66 -1.35 11.69
N ALA A 152 -10.52 -0.75 11.34
CA ALA A 152 -10.34 0.70 11.29
C ALA A 152 -11.26 1.38 10.27
N ASP A 153 -11.38 0.79 9.08
CA ASP A 153 -12.29 1.29 8.03
C ASP A 153 -13.76 1.25 8.48
N ALA A 154 -14.20 0.16 9.10
CA ALA A 154 -15.55 0.06 9.66
C ALA A 154 -15.78 1.14 10.71
N MET A 155 -14.85 1.27 11.67
CA MET A 155 -14.89 2.28 12.73
C MET A 155 -14.92 3.71 12.17
N SER A 156 -14.23 3.99 11.06
CA SER A 156 -14.19 5.34 10.45
C SER A 156 -15.57 5.91 10.13
N THR A 157 -16.55 5.04 9.88
CA THR A 157 -17.94 5.44 9.61
C THR A 157 -18.83 5.42 10.84
N GLU A 158 -18.49 4.62 11.86
CA GLU A 158 -19.26 4.43 13.10
C GLU A 158 -19.00 5.53 14.11
N VAL A 159 -17.77 6.07 14.16
CA VAL A 159 -17.39 7.12 15.11
C VAL A 159 -18.06 8.48 14.85
N VAL A 160 -18.70 8.65 13.69
CA VAL A 160 -19.40 9.89 13.33
C VAL A 160 -20.88 9.76 13.72
N PRO A 161 -21.36 10.54 14.72
CA PRO A 161 -22.75 10.46 15.15
C PRO A 161 -23.68 10.97 14.06
N ARG A 162 -24.79 10.25 13.83
CA ARG A 162 -25.83 10.59 12.85
C ARG A 162 -26.97 11.42 13.42
N VAL A 163 -27.09 11.42 14.74
CA VAL A 163 -28.07 12.20 15.52
C VAL A 163 -27.33 13.19 16.41
N GLN A 164 -27.97 14.31 16.67
CA GLN A 164 -27.52 15.31 17.63
C GLN A 164 -27.73 14.79 19.06
N ALA A 165 -27.15 15.48 20.04
CA ALA A 165 -27.31 15.14 21.46
C ALA A 165 -28.77 15.24 21.95
N ASP A 166 -29.61 16.00 21.25
CA ASP A 166 -31.05 16.15 21.50
C ASP A 166 -31.91 15.08 20.79
N GLY A 167 -31.30 14.13 20.08
CA GLY A 167 -31.99 13.07 19.33
C GLY A 167 -32.46 13.48 17.93
N THR A 168 -32.27 14.74 17.51
CA THR A 168 -32.64 15.19 16.17
C THR A 168 -31.66 14.67 15.10
N PRO A 169 -32.12 14.33 13.87
CA PRO A 169 -31.23 13.95 12.79
C PRO A 169 -30.27 15.08 12.42
N ARG A 170 -28.97 14.77 12.27
CA ARG A 170 -28.00 15.75 11.79
C ARG A 170 -28.16 15.99 10.28
N ALA A 171 -27.83 17.20 9.84
CA ALA A 171 -27.81 17.51 8.41
C ALA A 171 -26.79 16.61 7.68
N LYS A 172 -27.19 16.06 6.53
CA LYS A 172 -26.36 15.14 5.75
C LYS A 172 -25.00 15.73 5.36
N ALA A 173 -24.97 17.03 5.02
CA ALA A 173 -23.74 17.74 4.68
C ALA A 173 -22.71 17.74 5.82
N ASP A 174 -23.17 17.83 7.07
CA ASP A 174 -22.28 17.82 8.24
C ASP A 174 -21.75 16.42 8.55
N ILE A 175 -22.57 15.39 8.34
CA ILE A 175 -22.16 13.99 8.46
C ILE A 175 -21.08 13.67 7.42
N ASP A 176 -21.33 14.03 6.15
CA ASP A 176 -20.38 13.79 5.05
C ASP A 176 -19.05 14.54 5.29
N ARG A 177 -19.11 15.75 5.87
CA ARG A 177 -17.92 16.52 6.27
C ARG A 177 -17.14 15.83 7.40
N ASP A 178 -17.80 15.38 8.46
CA ASP A 178 -17.16 14.68 9.58
C ASP A 178 -16.53 13.36 9.11
N LEU A 179 -17.22 12.59 8.27
CA LEU A 179 -16.69 11.36 7.66
C LEU A 179 -15.43 11.65 6.82
N GLY A 180 -15.48 12.68 5.98
CA GLY A 180 -14.30 13.12 5.23
C GLY A 180 -13.13 13.51 6.14
N MET A 181 -13.41 14.15 7.27
CA MET A 181 -12.37 14.54 8.23
C MET A 181 -11.71 13.34 8.90
N VAL A 182 -12.49 12.31 9.27
CA VAL A 182 -11.95 11.07 9.84
C VAL A 182 -11.01 10.37 8.86
N GLN A 183 -11.37 10.33 7.57
CA GLN A 183 -10.51 9.78 6.51
C GLN A 183 -9.21 10.55 6.35
N VAL A 184 -9.25 11.88 6.41
CA VAL A 184 -8.04 12.74 6.38
C VAL A 184 -7.16 12.47 7.61
N LEU A 185 -7.75 12.40 8.81
CA LEU A 185 -7.03 12.10 10.04
C LEU A 185 -6.39 10.70 10.01
N GLY A 186 -7.11 9.69 9.50
CA GLY A 186 -6.59 8.32 9.37
C GLY A 186 -5.36 8.27 8.45
N ARG A 187 -5.44 8.93 7.29
CA ARG A 187 -4.29 9.01 6.37
C ARG A 187 -3.14 9.82 6.95
N LEU A 188 -3.42 10.90 7.70
CA LEU A 188 -2.39 11.65 8.41
C LEU A 188 -1.70 10.78 9.46
N ALA A 189 -2.45 10.03 10.26
CA ALA A 189 -1.91 9.10 11.26
C ALA A 189 -1.01 8.03 10.61
N LEU A 190 -1.44 7.45 9.49
CA LEU A 190 -0.65 6.52 8.69
C LEU A 190 0.68 7.15 8.24
N SER A 191 0.63 8.33 7.61
CA SER A 191 1.84 8.99 7.11
C SER A 191 2.77 9.44 8.23
N LEU A 192 2.24 9.86 9.37
CA LEU A 192 3.04 10.17 10.56
C LEU A 192 3.72 8.91 11.12
N GLY A 193 3.04 7.76 11.13
CA GLY A 193 3.63 6.48 11.51
C GLY A 193 4.81 6.10 10.62
N ILE A 194 4.65 6.21 9.29
CA ILE A 194 5.74 5.97 8.32
C ILE A 194 6.91 6.91 8.59
N PHE A 195 6.65 8.22 8.69
CA PHE A 195 7.68 9.22 8.92
C PHE A 195 8.42 9.04 10.26
N ALA A 196 7.72 8.61 11.31
CA ALA A 196 8.29 8.43 12.64
C ALA A 196 9.34 7.29 12.69
N VAL A 197 9.17 6.26 11.86
CA VAL A 197 10.04 5.08 11.88
C VAL A 197 11.01 5.01 10.70
N ALA A 198 10.82 5.81 9.64
CA ALA A 198 11.56 5.70 8.39
C ALA A 198 13.09 5.81 8.55
N GLY A 199 13.60 6.80 9.28
CA GLY A 199 15.03 6.92 9.58
C GLY A 199 15.49 6.03 10.73
N VAL A 200 14.61 5.85 11.72
CA VAL A 200 14.89 5.04 12.92
C VAL A 200 15.11 3.57 12.54
N SER A 201 14.38 3.04 11.57
CA SER A 201 14.49 1.66 11.10
C SER A 201 15.91 1.31 10.64
N GLY A 202 16.52 2.18 9.81
CA GLY A 202 17.88 1.99 9.31
C GLY A 202 18.94 2.18 10.38
N TRP A 203 18.76 3.16 11.26
CA TRP A 203 19.66 3.37 12.39
C TRP A 203 19.66 2.17 13.36
N LEU A 204 18.48 1.67 13.74
CA LEU A 204 18.36 0.49 14.59
C LEU A 204 18.96 -0.76 13.94
N ALA A 205 18.70 -0.97 12.65
CA ALA A 205 19.27 -2.11 11.91
C ALA A 205 20.80 -2.04 11.78
N HIS A 206 21.37 -0.84 11.78
CA HIS A 206 22.82 -0.65 11.73
C HIS A 206 23.50 -0.91 13.09
N VAL A 207 22.90 -0.47 14.19
CA VAL A 207 23.53 -0.50 15.53
C VAL A 207 23.15 -1.70 16.38
N LEU A 208 22.02 -2.36 16.10
CA LEU A 208 21.52 -3.50 16.86
C LEU A 208 21.45 -4.76 15.99
N PRO A 209 21.57 -5.96 16.61
CA PRO A 209 21.26 -7.20 15.92
C PRO A 209 19.80 -7.24 15.44
N TYR A 210 19.55 -7.83 14.26
CA TYR A 210 18.22 -7.84 13.64
C TYR A 210 17.11 -8.45 14.52
N HIS A 211 17.42 -9.49 15.29
CA HIS A 211 16.45 -10.07 16.23
C HIS A 211 16.00 -9.08 17.31
N VAL A 212 16.89 -8.21 17.79
CA VAL A 212 16.55 -7.15 18.75
C VAL A 212 15.64 -6.12 18.08
N VAL A 213 15.92 -5.75 16.82
CA VAL A 213 15.05 -4.84 16.05
C VAL A 213 13.64 -5.41 15.88
N PHE A 214 13.52 -6.71 15.56
CA PHE A 214 12.21 -7.37 15.49
C PHE A 214 11.47 -7.40 16.83
N LEU A 215 12.17 -7.62 17.95
CA LEU A 215 11.58 -7.53 19.30
C LEU A 215 11.14 -6.11 19.65
N LEU A 216 11.92 -5.08 19.31
CA LEU A 216 11.51 -3.68 19.46
C LEU A 216 10.27 -3.38 18.61
N GLY A 217 10.12 -4.05 17.47
CA GLY A 217 8.92 -4.03 16.65
C GLY A 217 7.63 -4.39 17.41
N LEU A 218 7.70 -5.12 18.53
CA LEU A 218 6.51 -5.44 19.34
C LEU A 218 5.82 -4.20 19.92
N VAL A 219 6.47 -3.03 19.90
CA VAL A 219 5.80 -1.76 20.23
C VAL A 219 4.65 -1.47 19.26
N ILE A 220 4.72 -1.93 18.01
CA ILE A 220 3.72 -1.68 16.97
C ILE A 220 2.35 -2.31 17.30
N PRO A 221 2.25 -3.63 17.56
CA PRO A 221 0.98 -4.21 17.99
C PRO A 221 0.51 -3.64 19.34
N LEU A 222 1.41 -3.25 20.25
CA LEU A 222 1.02 -2.59 21.50
C LEU A 222 0.34 -1.22 21.27
N ILE A 223 0.82 -0.42 20.31
CA ILE A 223 0.17 0.85 19.93
C ILE A 223 -1.26 0.57 19.45
N SER A 224 -1.45 -0.41 18.56
CA SER A 224 -2.76 -0.77 18.04
C SER A 224 -3.72 -1.25 19.14
N ILE A 225 -3.26 -2.11 20.05
CA ILE A 225 -4.03 -2.59 21.22
C ILE A 225 -4.39 -1.42 22.14
N SER A 226 -3.48 -0.49 22.41
CA SER A 226 -3.72 0.64 23.31
C SER A 226 -4.93 1.48 22.88
N GLY A 227 -5.09 1.73 21.58
CA GLY A 227 -6.26 2.41 21.03
C GLY A 227 -7.57 1.69 21.36
N ALA A 228 -7.60 0.37 21.19
CA ALA A 228 -8.77 -0.47 21.47
C ALA A 228 -9.07 -0.66 22.97
N LEU A 229 -8.11 -0.39 23.86
CA LEU A 229 -8.29 -0.42 25.31
C LEU A 229 -8.87 0.89 25.86
N LEU A 230 -8.49 2.03 25.27
CA LEU A 230 -8.79 3.36 25.81
C LEU A 230 -10.23 3.82 25.55
N VAL A 231 -10.91 3.29 24.53
CA VAL A 231 -12.27 3.72 24.14
C VAL A 231 -13.17 2.51 23.99
N ARG A 232 -14.36 2.56 24.60
CA ARG A 232 -15.40 1.53 24.41
C ARG A 232 -15.96 1.61 22.99
N LEU A 233 -15.79 0.54 22.23
CA LEU A 233 -16.21 0.40 20.83
C LEU A 233 -17.66 -0.14 20.70
N GLU A 234 -18.54 0.13 21.65
CA GLU A 234 -19.82 -0.61 21.85
C GLU A 234 -21.00 -0.11 20.97
N THR A 235 -20.76 0.62 19.90
CA THR A 235 -21.84 1.15 19.05
C THR A 235 -21.83 0.55 17.66
N SER A 236 -22.37 -0.65 17.49
CA SER A 236 -22.86 -1.08 16.18
C SER A 236 -24.17 -1.84 16.32
N GLU A 237 -25.18 -1.38 15.59
CA GLU A 237 -26.42 -2.11 15.37
C GLU A 237 -26.07 -3.39 14.61
N ARG A 238 -26.34 -4.55 15.23
CA ARG A 238 -26.09 -5.86 14.63
C ARG A 238 -26.81 -5.94 13.29
N ARG A 239 -26.04 -6.12 12.20
CA ARG A 239 -26.59 -6.45 10.89
C ARG A 239 -26.72 -7.96 10.75
N PRO A 240 -27.79 -8.46 10.10
CA PRO A 240 -27.89 -9.87 9.75
C PRO A 240 -26.81 -10.22 8.71
N THR A 241 -26.25 -11.43 8.83
CA THR A 241 -25.19 -11.93 7.95
C THR A 241 -25.66 -12.00 6.50
N ASP A 242 -24.92 -11.40 5.57
CA ASP A 242 -25.10 -11.73 4.15
C ASP A 242 -24.31 -13.00 3.81
N TRP A 243 -24.98 -14.15 3.93
CA TRP A 243 -24.38 -15.45 3.63
C TRP A 243 -23.89 -15.61 2.20
N ARG A 244 -24.34 -14.75 1.27
CA ARG A 244 -23.86 -14.76 -0.12
C ARG A 244 -22.45 -14.20 -0.20
N ILE A 245 -22.17 -13.13 0.54
CA ILE A 245 -20.85 -12.48 0.59
C ILE A 245 -19.90 -13.31 1.46
N LEU A 246 -20.33 -13.66 2.67
CA LEU A 246 -19.50 -14.42 3.60
C LEU A 246 -19.26 -15.85 3.09
N GLY A 247 -20.31 -16.58 2.70
CA GLY A 247 -20.19 -17.95 2.21
C GLY A 247 -19.42 -18.03 0.90
N GLY A 248 -19.67 -17.11 -0.04
CA GLY A 248 -18.90 -16.99 -1.28
C GLY A 248 -17.43 -16.67 -1.01
N GLY A 249 -17.16 -15.75 -0.08
CA GLY A 249 -15.81 -15.38 0.35
C GLY A 249 -15.05 -16.50 1.04
N LEU A 250 -15.69 -17.23 1.95
CA LEU A 250 -15.12 -18.41 2.62
C LEU A 250 -14.86 -19.55 1.64
N ALA A 251 -15.78 -19.84 0.73
CA ALA A 251 -15.59 -20.84 -0.31
C ALA A 251 -14.43 -20.46 -1.23
N PHE A 252 -14.33 -19.18 -1.62
CA PHE A 252 -13.22 -18.66 -2.38
C PHE A 252 -11.88 -18.79 -1.63
N GLY A 253 -11.84 -18.37 -0.36
CA GLY A 253 -10.65 -18.50 0.48
C GLY A 253 -10.22 -19.96 0.69
N ALA A 254 -11.17 -20.88 0.87
CA ALA A 254 -10.91 -22.31 0.95
C ALA A 254 -10.36 -22.87 -0.36
N ALA A 255 -10.93 -22.48 -1.51
CA ALA A 255 -10.43 -22.90 -2.82
C ALA A 255 -9.00 -22.39 -3.07
N VAL A 256 -8.72 -21.13 -2.72
CA VAL A 256 -7.36 -20.56 -2.77
C VAL A 256 -6.41 -21.36 -1.88
N ALA A 257 -6.77 -21.64 -0.64
CA ALA A 257 -5.93 -22.40 0.30
C ALA A 257 -5.69 -23.84 -0.20
N LEU A 258 -6.71 -24.50 -0.75
CA LEU A 258 -6.57 -25.84 -1.33
C LEU A 258 -5.61 -25.82 -2.53
N ILE A 259 -5.74 -24.86 -3.44
CA ILE A 259 -4.83 -24.71 -4.59
C ILE A 259 -3.41 -24.40 -4.10
N ALA A 260 -3.24 -23.53 -3.10
CA ALA A 260 -1.95 -23.21 -2.52
C ALA A 260 -1.25 -24.45 -1.93
N LEU A 261 -1.99 -25.28 -1.19
CA LEU A 261 -1.46 -26.45 -0.50
C LEU A 261 -1.35 -27.69 -1.40
N SER A 262 -2.00 -27.70 -2.56
CA SER A 262 -2.00 -28.84 -3.48
C SER A 262 -0.65 -29.09 -4.17
N GLY A 263 0.28 -28.14 -4.11
CA GLY A 263 1.58 -28.24 -4.80
C GLY A 263 1.47 -28.22 -6.33
N LEU A 264 0.32 -27.80 -6.88
CA LEU A 264 0.13 -27.72 -8.33
C LEU A 264 1.14 -26.75 -8.97
N PRO A 265 1.69 -27.10 -10.16
CA PRO A 265 2.43 -26.14 -10.95
C PRO A 265 1.50 -24.99 -11.33
N LEU A 266 2.04 -23.77 -11.39
CA LEU A 266 1.29 -22.56 -11.75
C LEU A 266 0.09 -22.23 -10.83
N HIS A 267 0.15 -22.63 -9.56
CA HIS A 267 -0.92 -22.37 -8.59
C HIS A 267 -1.21 -20.87 -8.41
N GLN A 268 -0.21 -20.00 -8.53
CA GLN A 268 -0.36 -18.54 -8.38
C GLN A 268 -1.15 -17.94 -9.53
N GLU A 269 -0.86 -18.40 -10.75
CA GLU A 269 -1.50 -17.99 -11.99
C GLU A 269 -2.95 -18.47 -12.00
N LEU A 270 -3.20 -19.70 -11.57
CA LEU A 270 -4.55 -20.25 -11.42
C LEU A 270 -5.37 -19.42 -10.41
N ILE A 271 -4.82 -19.14 -9.23
CA ILE A 271 -5.47 -18.30 -8.22
C ILE A 271 -5.75 -16.91 -8.78
N PHE A 272 -4.79 -16.29 -9.48
CA PHE A 272 -4.98 -15.00 -10.11
C PHE A 272 -6.11 -15.03 -11.15
N ILE A 273 -6.16 -16.03 -12.04
CA ILE A 273 -7.21 -16.17 -13.05
C ILE A 273 -8.58 -16.36 -12.39
N ILE A 274 -8.69 -17.23 -11.37
CA ILE A 274 -9.94 -17.46 -10.64
C ILE A 274 -10.39 -16.17 -9.96
N SER A 275 -9.48 -15.48 -9.26
CA SER A 275 -9.77 -14.21 -8.57
C SER A 275 -10.24 -13.14 -9.56
N MET A 276 -9.57 -13.03 -10.70
CA MET A 276 -9.92 -12.11 -11.78
C MET A 276 -11.30 -12.41 -12.34
N ALA A 277 -11.61 -13.68 -12.60
CA ALA A 277 -12.91 -14.09 -13.11
C ALA A 277 -14.03 -13.75 -12.11
N VAL A 278 -13.82 -13.99 -10.81
CA VAL A 278 -14.78 -13.64 -9.75
C VAL A 278 -15.00 -12.12 -9.70
N VAL A 279 -13.93 -11.33 -9.59
CA VAL A 279 -14.01 -9.86 -9.49
C VAL A 279 -14.62 -9.24 -10.74
N CYS A 280 -14.22 -9.66 -11.94
CA CYS A 280 -14.81 -9.20 -13.19
C CYS A 280 -16.31 -9.56 -13.29
N THR A 281 -16.71 -10.76 -12.87
CA THR A 281 -18.12 -11.16 -12.84
C THR A 281 -18.92 -10.30 -11.86
N MET A 282 -18.37 -10.01 -10.68
CA MET A 282 -19.00 -9.11 -9.71
C MET A 282 -19.11 -7.67 -10.27
N LEU A 283 -18.10 -7.18 -11.00
CA LEU A 283 -18.13 -5.84 -11.60
C LEU A 283 -19.22 -5.75 -12.66
N VAL A 284 -19.35 -6.76 -13.51
CA VAL A 284 -20.43 -6.84 -14.50
C VAL A 284 -21.80 -6.88 -13.82
N ARG A 285 -21.96 -7.65 -12.73
CA ARG A 285 -23.22 -7.73 -11.99
C ARG A 285 -23.60 -6.41 -11.33
N VAL A 286 -22.67 -5.74 -10.65
CA VAL A 286 -22.92 -4.44 -9.98
C VAL A 286 -23.21 -3.33 -10.99
N THR A 287 -22.66 -3.41 -12.19
CA THR A 287 -22.88 -2.41 -13.25
C THR A 287 -24.04 -2.76 -14.20
N ALA A 288 -24.74 -3.87 -13.99
CA ALA A 288 -25.80 -4.33 -14.90
C ALA A 288 -27.00 -3.36 -14.98
N GLY A 289 -27.31 -2.66 -13.89
CA GLY A 289 -28.40 -1.66 -13.83
C GLY A 289 -28.01 -0.25 -14.26
N ILE A 290 -26.76 -0.03 -14.68
CA ILE A 290 -26.26 1.29 -15.10
C ILE A 290 -26.51 1.48 -16.61
N GLU A 291 -26.76 2.72 -17.03
CA GLU A 291 -26.88 3.10 -18.43
C GLU A 291 -25.68 2.58 -19.27
N PRO A 292 -25.92 2.02 -20.47
CA PRO A 292 -24.88 1.38 -21.28
C PRO A 292 -23.67 2.27 -21.59
N GLU A 293 -23.89 3.58 -21.75
CA GLU A 293 -22.81 4.54 -22.01
C GLU A 293 -21.92 4.74 -20.79
N THR A 294 -22.51 5.03 -19.63
CA THR A 294 -21.81 5.14 -18.36
C THR A 294 -21.04 3.85 -18.05
N ARG A 295 -21.66 2.68 -18.25
CA ARG A 295 -21.00 1.38 -18.07
C ARG A 295 -19.75 1.21 -18.95
N ARG A 296 -19.75 1.72 -20.19
CA ARG A 296 -18.56 1.71 -21.06
C ARG A 296 -17.45 2.62 -20.52
N ARG A 297 -17.80 3.82 -20.04
CA ARG A 297 -16.82 4.75 -19.43
C ARG A 297 -16.18 4.14 -18.18
N ILE A 298 -16.96 3.45 -17.36
CA ILE A 298 -16.48 2.69 -16.20
C ILE A 298 -15.47 1.63 -16.62
N PHE A 299 -15.81 0.83 -17.63
CA PHE A 299 -14.93 -0.20 -18.15
C PHE A 299 -13.60 0.39 -18.64
N TYR A 300 -13.64 1.49 -19.40
CA TYR A 300 -12.42 2.17 -19.87
C TYR A 300 -11.57 2.70 -18.71
N ALA A 301 -12.19 3.31 -17.69
CA ALA A 301 -11.49 3.76 -16.50
C ALA A 301 -10.85 2.59 -15.74
N ALA A 302 -11.56 1.48 -15.57
CA ALA A 302 -11.04 0.28 -14.92
C ALA A 302 -9.82 -0.29 -15.67
N VAL A 303 -9.87 -0.38 -17.01
CA VAL A 303 -8.73 -0.85 -17.82
C VAL A 303 -7.52 0.08 -17.68
N VAL A 304 -7.73 1.40 -17.68
CA VAL A 304 -6.63 2.36 -17.47
C VAL A 304 -6.02 2.24 -16.08
N ILE A 305 -6.84 2.13 -15.02
CA ILE A 305 -6.38 1.91 -13.64
C ILE A 305 -5.58 0.61 -13.56
N TYR A 306 -6.09 -0.46 -14.18
CA TYR A 306 -5.47 -1.76 -14.20
C TYR A 306 -4.11 -1.73 -14.89
N ALA A 307 -4.04 -1.18 -16.10
CA ALA A 307 -2.82 -1.06 -16.88
C ALA A 307 -1.73 -0.27 -16.13
N PHE A 308 -2.13 0.80 -15.43
CA PHE A 308 -1.22 1.59 -14.59
C PHE A 308 -0.69 0.80 -13.38
N ARG A 309 -1.57 0.10 -12.66
CA ARG A 309 -1.21 -0.65 -11.43
C ARG A 309 -0.56 -2.01 -11.68
N ALA A 310 -0.78 -2.61 -12.84
CA ALA A 310 -0.21 -3.91 -13.22
C ALA A 310 1.19 -3.80 -13.79
N THR A 311 1.83 -2.64 -13.69
CA THR A 311 3.22 -2.46 -14.12
C THR A 311 4.16 -3.26 -13.21
N PRO A 312 5.14 -3.99 -13.77
CA PRO A 312 6.11 -4.73 -12.97
C PRO A 312 7.10 -3.78 -12.29
N THR A 313 7.85 -4.33 -11.33
CA THR A 313 8.99 -3.65 -10.71
C THR A 313 10.28 -4.39 -11.06
N VAL A 314 11.44 -3.78 -10.78
CA VAL A 314 12.74 -4.47 -10.98
C VAL A 314 12.89 -5.64 -10.00
N GLY A 315 12.25 -5.57 -8.83
CA GLY A 315 12.26 -6.60 -7.81
C GLY A 315 13.48 -6.54 -6.88
N GLU A 316 13.58 -7.52 -6.00
CA GLU A 316 14.59 -7.57 -4.93
C GLU A 316 16.03 -7.70 -5.44
N GLY A 317 16.22 -8.20 -6.66
CA GLY A 317 17.54 -8.31 -7.29
C GLY A 317 18.24 -6.95 -7.43
N TYR A 318 17.49 -5.89 -7.77
CA TYR A 318 18.03 -4.52 -7.80
C TYR A 318 18.46 -4.06 -6.41
N ARG A 319 17.63 -4.33 -5.39
CA ARG A 319 17.94 -3.94 -4.02
C ARG A 319 19.21 -4.62 -3.53
N TRP A 320 19.37 -5.91 -3.81
CA TRP A 320 20.60 -6.64 -3.48
C TRP A 320 21.81 -6.15 -4.26
N PHE A 321 21.66 -5.77 -5.53
CA PHE A 321 22.72 -5.11 -6.29
C PHE A 321 23.20 -3.82 -5.60
N THR A 322 22.28 -2.98 -5.11
CA THR A 322 22.67 -1.75 -4.39
C THR A 322 23.42 -2.03 -3.08
N ILE A 323 23.14 -3.16 -2.42
CA ILE A 323 23.87 -3.59 -1.21
C ILE A 323 25.24 -4.16 -1.59
N ASP A 324 25.25 -5.16 -2.47
CA ASP A 324 26.44 -5.98 -2.77
C ASP A 324 27.47 -5.25 -3.64
N ARG A 325 27.03 -4.42 -4.60
CA ARG A 325 27.91 -3.72 -5.54
C ARG A 325 28.11 -2.25 -5.21
N LEU A 326 27.06 -1.54 -4.76
CA LEU A 326 27.15 -0.11 -4.44
C LEU A 326 27.46 0.16 -2.96
N GLY A 327 27.49 -0.88 -2.12
CA GLY A 327 27.85 -0.77 -0.71
C GLY A 327 26.85 0.03 0.13
N PHE A 328 25.57 -0.01 -0.22
CA PHE A 328 24.53 0.65 0.57
C PHE A 328 24.28 -0.10 1.87
N ASP A 329 24.51 0.58 2.99
CA ASP A 329 24.33 0.06 4.35
C ASP A 329 22.92 0.36 4.91
N GLU A 330 22.61 -0.24 6.06
CA GLU A 330 21.31 -0.12 6.73
C GLU A 330 20.98 1.34 7.08
N ALA A 331 22.00 2.09 7.55
CA ALA A 331 21.85 3.49 7.91
C ALA A 331 21.46 4.34 6.70
N PHE A 332 22.04 4.08 5.53
CA PHE A 332 21.71 4.76 4.29
C PHE A 332 20.32 4.45 3.80
N PHE A 333 19.88 3.19 3.88
CA PHE A 333 18.48 2.84 3.60
C PHE A 333 17.51 3.60 4.52
N GLY A 334 17.87 3.79 5.79
CA GLY A 334 17.13 4.67 6.70
C GLY A 334 17.06 6.13 6.22
N ILE A 335 18.18 6.69 5.74
CA ILE A 335 18.21 8.04 5.18
C ILE A 335 17.33 8.14 3.92
N LEU A 336 17.38 7.16 3.02
CA LEU A 336 16.53 7.10 1.83
C LEU A 336 15.04 7.06 2.21
N GLN A 337 14.66 6.19 3.15
CA GLN A 337 13.28 6.10 3.65
C GLN A 337 12.83 7.39 4.32
N GLN A 338 13.68 8.01 5.18
CA GLN A 338 13.35 9.26 5.87
C GLN A 338 13.13 10.39 4.87
N THR A 339 14.02 10.52 3.89
CA THR A 339 13.95 11.52 2.82
C THR A 339 12.66 11.33 2.02
N GLY A 340 12.38 10.09 1.62
CA GLY A 340 11.17 9.73 0.89
C GLY A 340 9.89 9.99 1.68
N ALA A 341 9.85 9.62 2.96
CA ALA A 341 8.70 9.87 3.84
C ALA A 341 8.45 11.37 4.05
N ALA A 342 9.51 12.14 4.29
CA ALA A 342 9.43 13.59 4.48
C ALA A 342 8.87 14.30 3.23
N LEU A 343 9.46 14.00 2.06
CA LEU A 343 9.07 14.62 0.80
C LEU A 343 7.73 14.12 0.30
N GLY A 344 7.42 12.83 0.49
CA GLY A 344 6.12 12.25 0.19
C GLY A 344 5.01 12.92 1.00
N LEU A 345 5.24 13.14 2.30
CA LEU A 345 4.31 13.85 3.17
C LEU A 345 4.11 15.31 2.73
N ALA A 346 5.22 16.01 2.46
CA ALA A 346 5.17 17.38 1.94
C ALA A 346 4.42 17.47 0.60
N ALA A 347 4.65 16.52 -0.31
CA ALA A 347 3.99 16.44 -1.60
C ALA A 347 2.50 16.14 -1.47
N ALA A 348 2.11 15.21 -0.59
CA ALA A 348 0.71 14.94 -0.31
C ALA A 348 -0.01 16.20 0.18
N TRP A 349 0.66 17.11 0.88
CA TRP A 349 0.03 18.36 1.31
C TRP A 349 0.03 19.45 0.24
N LEU A 350 1.15 19.66 -0.45
CA LEU A 350 1.32 20.77 -1.38
C LEU A 350 0.72 20.50 -2.76
N LEU A 351 0.67 19.24 -3.20
CA LEU A 351 0.25 18.87 -4.56
C LEU A 351 -1.15 18.28 -4.65
N SER A 352 -1.77 17.86 -3.53
CA SER A 352 -3.09 17.22 -3.56
C SER A 352 -4.16 18.08 -4.25
N ASP A 353 -4.29 19.35 -3.90
CA ASP A 353 -5.30 20.25 -4.48
C ASP A 353 -5.07 20.50 -5.97
N ALA A 354 -3.80 20.70 -6.37
CA ALA A 354 -3.43 20.93 -7.77
C ALA A 354 -3.80 19.74 -8.67
N ILE A 355 -3.70 18.53 -8.12
CA ILE A 355 -3.88 17.29 -8.87
C ILE A 355 -5.35 16.89 -8.95
N THR A 356 -6.13 17.14 -7.89
CA THR A 356 -7.58 16.91 -7.91
C THR A 356 -8.34 17.81 -8.89
N ARG A 357 -7.77 18.94 -9.29
CA ARG A 357 -8.39 19.91 -10.21
C ARG A 357 -8.16 19.61 -11.68
N GLN A 358 -7.24 18.72 -12.01
CA GLN A 358 -6.89 18.39 -13.39
C GLN A 358 -7.72 17.21 -13.91
N PRO A 359 -7.99 17.13 -15.24
CA PRO A 359 -8.64 15.97 -15.83
C PRO A 359 -7.83 14.69 -15.53
N ILE A 360 -8.50 13.65 -15.05
CA ILE A 360 -7.82 12.46 -14.53
C ILE A 360 -6.92 11.79 -15.58
N ALA A 361 -7.39 11.68 -16.83
CA ALA A 361 -6.56 11.15 -17.92
C ALA A 361 -5.27 11.94 -18.16
N ARG A 362 -5.29 13.27 -17.95
CA ARG A 362 -4.10 14.13 -18.06
C ARG A 362 -3.16 13.88 -16.88
N VAL A 363 -3.69 13.74 -15.67
CA VAL A 363 -2.88 13.42 -14.50
C VAL A 363 -2.20 12.07 -14.67
N LEU A 364 -2.94 11.03 -15.04
CA LEU A 364 -2.37 9.69 -15.28
C LEU A 364 -1.32 9.71 -16.38
N LEU A 365 -1.52 10.47 -17.48
CA LEU A 365 -0.51 10.61 -18.54
C LEU A 365 0.80 11.19 -18.00
N TRP A 366 0.73 12.29 -17.24
CA TRP A 366 1.92 12.91 -16.66
C TRP A 366 2.57 12.03 -15.60
N LEU A 367 1.79 11.31 -14.80
CA LEU A 367 2.30 10.34 -13.83
C LEU A 367 3.06 9.21 -14.53
N THR A 368 2.56 8.69 -15.65
CA THR A 368 3.24 7.66 -16.45
C THR A 368 4.56 8.18 -17.02
N ILE A 369 4.57 9.39 -17.58
CA ILE A 369 5.80 10.01 -18.12
C ILE A 369 6.81 10.27 -17.00
N ALA A 370 6.36 10.84 -15.88
CA ALA A 370 7.19 11.09 -14.72
C ALA A 370 7.76 9.78 -14.15
N GLY A 371 6.95 8.71 -14.07
CA GLY A 371 7.42 7.39 -13.64
C GLY A 371 8.54 6.84 -14.52
N ALA A 372 8.46 7.03 -15.84
CA ALA A 372 9.53 6.62 -16.76
C ALA A 372 10.81 7.46 -16.57
N ILE A 373 10.68 8.76 -16.35
CA ILE A 373 11.82 9.66 -16.04
C ILE A 373 12.47 9.25 -14.71
N LEU A 374 11.66 8.89 -13.71
CA LEU A 374 12.14 8.39 -12.42
C LEU A 374 12.75 6.98 -12.52
N GLY A 375 12.57 6.28 -13.63
CA GLY A 375 13.33 5.06 -13.93
C GLY A 375 14.79 5.34 -14.31
N ILE A 376 15.13 6.58 -14.72
CA ILE A 376 16.48 6.94 -15.19
C ILE A 376 17.54 6.76 -14.09
N PRO A 377 17.36 7.24 -12.83
CA PRO A 377 18.33 6.98 -11.77
C PRO A 377 18.64 5.49 -11.57
N THR A 378 17.63 4.62 -11.61
CA THR A 378 17.82 3.16 -11.53
C THR A 378 18.69 2.68 -12.69
N LEU A 379 18.41 3.12 -13.92
CA LEU A 379 19.23 2.78 -15.09
C LEU A 379 20.66 3.31 -14.95
N MET A 380 20.85 4.55 -14.48
CA MET A 380 22.18 5.12 -14.27
C MET A 380 23.01 4.30 -13.29
N LEU A 381 22.40 3.80 -12.21
CA LEU A 381 23.09 2.95 -11.24
C LEU A 381 23.48 1.60 -11.86
N VAL A 382 22.55 0.95 -12.54
CA VAL A 382 22.75 -0.40 -13.10
C VAL A 382 23.71 -0.43 -14.29
N TYR A 383 23.74 0.64 -15.10
CA TYR A 383 24.69 0.79 -16.22
C TYR A 383 26.06 1.37 -15.80
N GLY A 384 26.30 1.62 -14.50
CA GLY A 384 27.59 2.15 -14.03
C GLY A 384 27.81 3.64 -14.30
N VAL A 385 26.79 4.38 -14.75
CA VAL A 385 26.89 5.83 -15.05
C VAL A 385 27.26 6.65 -13.82
N HIS A 386 27.01 6.11 -12.63
CA HIS A 386 27.35 6.73 -11.35
C HIS A 386 28.86 6.99 -11.17
N GLU A 387 29.73 6.16 -11.75
CA GLU A 387 31.18 6.35 -11.71
C GLU A 387 31.60 7.58 -12.52
N TRP A 388 31.01 7.74 -13.71
CA TRP A 388 31.23 8.91 -14.55
C TRP A 388 30.66 10.18 -13.92
N SER A 389 29.44 10.12 -13.34
CA SER A 389 28.83 11.29 -12.71
C SER A 389 29.58 11.73 -11.45
N GLU A 390 30.23 10.81 -10.74
CA GLU A 390 31.12 11.14 -9.63
C GLU A 390 32.33 11.93 -10.10
N GLN A 391 32.96 11.52 -11.19
CA GLN A 391 34.11 12.24 -11.76
C GLN A 391 33.72 13.60 -12.36
N ALA A 392 32.56 13.68 -13.02
CA ALA A 392 32.13 14.89 -13.72
C ALA A 392 31.49 15.94 -12.80
N PHE A 393 30.69 15.51 -11.81
CA PHE A 393 29.86 16.40 -10.98
C PHE A 393 30.01 16.18 -9.47
N GLY A 394 30.86 15.24 -9.03
CA GLY A 394 30.97 14.85 -7.62
C GLY A 394 29.74 14.07 -7.11
N LEU A 395 28.93 13.52 -8.03
CA LEU A 395 27.65 12.88 -7.71
C LEU A 395 27.75 11.38 -7.95
N GLY A 396 28.16 10.63 -6.92
CA GLY A 396 28.26 9.17 -6.96
C GLY A 396 26.94 8.44 -6.70
N ALA A 397 27.02 7.11 -6.53
CA ALA A 397 25.84 6.23 -6.41
C ALA A 397 24.85 6.64 -5.30
N ARG A 398 25.37 6.99 -4.11
CA ARG A 398 24.54 7.46 -2.98
C ARG A 398 23.82 8.77 -3.30
N GLY A 399 24.46 9.67 -4.05
CA GLY A 399 23.84 10.93 -4.48
C GLY A 399 22.68 10.70 -5.44
N ILE A 400 22.86 9.80 -6.43
CA ILE A 400 21.80 9.42 -7.38
C ILE A 400 20.62 8.78 -6.63
N ALA A 401 20.90 7.85 -5.71
CA ALA A 401 19.86 7.19 -4.91
C ALA A 401 19.06 8.17 -4.04
N LEU A 402 19.71 9.19 -3.48
CA LEU A 402 19.03 10.25 -2.72
C LEU A 402 18.10 11.08 -3.61
N ILE A 403 18.55 11.45 -4.81
CA ILE A 403 17.73 12.18 -5.78
C ILE A 403 16.54 11.32 -6.22
N ASP A 404 16.78 10.03 -6.49
CA ASP A 404 15.73 9.08 -6.86
C ASP A 404 14.67 8.94 -5.76
N ALA A 405 15.09 8.69 -4.52
CA ALA A 405 14.18 8.59 -3.37
C ALA A 405 13.39 9.90 -3.16
N ALA A 406 14.05 11.04 -3.34
CA ALA A 406 13.45 12.35 -3.20
C ALA A 406 12.38 12.65 -4.26
N ALA A 407 12.63 12.22 -5.51
CA ALA A 407 11.75 12.50 -6.62
C ALA A 407 10.60 11.49 -6.75
N SER A 408 10.85 10.21 -6.44
CA SER A 408 9.87 9.13 -6.56
C SER A 408 8.80 9.12 -5.46
N SER A 409 9.18 9.42 -4.22
CA SER A 409 8.28 9.30 -3.07
C SER A 409 7.05 10.23 -3.14
N PRO A 410 7.19 11.54 -3.50
CA PRO A 410 6.07 12.41 -3.83
C PRO A 410 5.10 11.83 -4.85
N LEU A 411 5.63 11.29 -5.94
CA LEU A 411 4.85 10.84 -7.09
C LEU A 411 3.99 9.62 -6.71
N LEU A 412 4.56 8.69 -5.95
CA LEU A 412 3.86 7.50 -5.46
C LEU A 412 2.66 7.87 -4.58
N GLN A 413 2.83 8.76 -3.59
CA GLN A 413 1.72 9.16 -2.71
C GLN A 413 0.58 9.84 -3.47
N VAL A 414 0.96 10.69 -4.42
CA VAL A 414 0.03 11.45 -5.24
C VAL A 414 -0.72 10.57 -6.25
N SER A 415 -0.06 9.53 -6.81
CA SER A 415 -0.62 8.68 -7.86
C SER A 415 -1.89 7.92 -7.45
N MET A 416 -2.12 7.74 -6.15
CA MET A 416 -3.32 7.07 -5.63
C MET A 416 -4.58 7.94 -5.71
N ILE A 417 -4.43 9.27 -5.59
CA ILE A 417 -5.54 10.22 -5.51
C ILE A 417 -6.45 10.14 -6.75
N PRO A 418 -5.92 10.17 -7.99
CA PRO A 418 -6.74 10.10 -9.19
C PRO A 418 -7.44 8.74 -9.35
N LEU A 419 -6.80 7.64 -8.96
CA LEU A 419 -7.37 6.29 -9.05
C LEU A 419 -8.57 6.12 -8.11
N LEU A 420 -8.44 6.61 -6.87
CA LEU A 420 -9.53 6.63 -5.90
C LEU A 420 -10.65 7.59 -6.34
N THR A 421 -10.29 8.73 -6.94
CA THR A 421 -11.25 9.69 -7.47
C THR A 421 -12.06 9.11 -8.63
N LEU A 422 -11.42 8.42 -9.58
CA LEU A 422 -12.13 7.70 -10.67
C LEU A 422 -13.10 6.69 -10.09
N THR A 423 -12.67 5.92 -9.10
CA THR A 423 -13.50 4.93 -8.43
C THR A 423 -14.73 5.58 -7.79
N ALA A 424 -14.55 6.73 -7.13
CA ALA A 424 -15.63 7.46 -6.48
C ALA A 424 -16.65 8.08 -7.46
N VAL A 425 -16.17 8.71 -8.53
CA VAL A 425 -17.02 9.42 -9.52
C VAL A 425 -17.98 8.47 -10.21
N TYR A 426 -17.53 7.25 -10.49
CA TYR A 426 -18.30 6.25 -11.23
C TYR A 426 -19.09 5.28 -10.35
N ALA A 427 -19.18 5.53 -9.04
CA ALA A 427 -19.87 4.64 -8.12
C ALA A 427 -21.40 4.63 -8.36
N PRO A 428 -22.02 3.47 -8.68
CA PRO A 428 -23.45 3.39 -8.91
C PRO A 428 -24.28 3.83 -7.69
N PRO A 429 -25.43 4.50 -7.91
CA PRO A 429 -26.37 4.82 -6.84
C PRO A 429 -26.79 3.54 -6.10
N GLY A 430 -26.86 3.59 -4.76
CA GLY A 430 -27.30 2.44 -3.93
C GLY A 430 -26.24 1.37 -3.67
N HIS A 431 -25.14 1.30 -4.45
CA HIS A 431 -24.11 0.26 -4.31
C HIS A 431 -22.70 0.81 -4.04
N ARG A 432 -22.60 2.04 -3.52
CA ARG A 432 -21.29 2.74 -3.36
C ARG A 432 -20.28 1.93 -2.54
N ALA A 433 -20.68 1.39 -1.39
CA ALA A 433 -19.77 0.62 -0.53
C ALA A 433 -19.24 -0.64 -1.23
N THR A 434 -20.14 -1.43 -1.83
CA THR A 434 -19.79 -2.62 -2.61
C THR A 434 -18.90 -2.28 -3.81
N TRP A 435 -19.19 -1.15 -4.49
CA TRP A 435 -18.39 -0.67 -5.61
C TRP A 435 -16.96 -0.30 -5.21
N PHE A 436 -16.79 0.47 -4.13
CA PHE A 436 -15.47 0.83 -3.62
C PHE A 436 -14.66 -0.40 -3.24
N ALA A 437 -15.29 -1.34 -2.53
CA ALA A 437 -14.59 -2.54 -2.09
C ALA A 437 -14.21 -3.45 -3.26
N LEU A 438 -15.08 -3.58 -4.25
CA LEU A 438 -14.82 -4.36 -5.47
C LEU A 438 -13.73 -3.73 -6.36
N MET A 439 -13.74 -2.40 -6.50
CA MET A 439 -12.68 -1.68 -7.22
C MET A 439 -11.34 -1.73 -6.47
N ALA A 440 -11.34 -1.70 -5.14
CA ALA A 440 -10.14 -1.92 -4.34
C ALA A 440 -9.58 -3.34 -4.55
N SER A 441 -10.45 -4.37 -4.52
CA SER A 441 -10.08 -5.75 -4.86
C SER A 441 -9.48 -5.85 -6.28
N PHE A 442 -10.10 -5.18 -7.27
CA PHE A 442 -9.60 -5.14 -8.64
C PHE A 442 -8.23 -4.46 -8.76
N MET A 443 -8.00 -3.36 -8.04
CA MET A 443 -6.70 -2.70 -7.97
C MET A 443 -5.63 -3.57 -7.31
N ASN A 444 -6.00 -4.35 -6.29
CA ASN A 444 -5.09 -5.31 -5.65
C ASN A 444 -4.77 -6.50 -6.59
N LEU A 445 -5.72 -6.95 -7.41
CA LEU A 445 -5.44 -7.93 -8.46
C LEU A 445 -4.50 -7.39 -9.53
N ALA A 446 -4.58 -6.09 -9.87
CA ALA A 446 -3.62 -5.46 -10.75
C ALA A 446 -2.20 -5.50 -10.14
N LEU A 447 -2.05 -5.23 -8.84
CA LEU A 447 -0.76 -5.38 -8.16
C LEU A 447 -0.25 -6.83 -8.21
N ILE A 448 -1.12 -7.83 -8.01
CA ILE A 448 -0.75 -9.25 -8.14
C ILE A 448 -0.23 -9.55 -9.55
N ALA A 449 -0.87 -9.01 -10.60
CA ALA A 449 -0.36 -9.15 -11.96
C ALA A 449 1.01 -8.50 -12.16
N GLY A 450 1.27 -7.35 -11.53
CA GLY A 450 2.59 -6.72 -11.51
C GLY A 450 3.65 -7.58 -10.82
N GLN A 451 3.30 -8.25 -9.72
CA GLN A 451 4.21 -9.16 -9.00
C GLN A 451 4.49 -10.45 -9.79
N LEU A 452 3.48 -11.03 -10.44
CA LEU A 452 3.67 -12.16 -11.35
C LEU A 452 4.61 -11.79 -12.50
N GLN A 453 4.40 -10.63 -13.14
CA GLN A 453 5.32 -10.14 -14.18
C GLN A 453 6.74 -9.93 -13.63
N THR A 454 6.87 -9.35 -12.44
CA THR A 454 8.17 -9.13 -11.77
C THR A 454 8.91 -10.46 -11.55
N LYS A 455 8.21 -11.50 -11.08
CA LYS A 455 8.73 -12.86 -10.92
C LYS A 455 9.25 -13.40 -12.26
N TYR A 456 8.43 -13.39 -13.31
CA TYR A 456 8.81 -13.92 -14.61
C TYR A 456 9.97 -13.17 -15.26
N LEU A 457 10.01 -11.85 -15.13
CA LEU A 457 11.11 -11.04 -15.63
C LEU A 457 12.42 -11.36 -14.89
N ASN A 458 12.39 -11.52 -13.56
CA ASN A 458 13.58 -11.91 -12.80
C ASN A 458 14.08 -13.31 -13.18
N LEU A 459 13.18 -14.25 -13.47
CA LEU A 459 13.55 -15.58 -14.01
C LEU A 459 14.14 -15.49 -15.42
N LEU A 460 13.53 -14.67 -16.31
CA LEU A 460 13.95 -14.53 -17.70
C LEU A 460 15.36 -13.92 -17.82
N PHE A 461 15.64 -12.89 -17.03
CA PHE A 461 16.94 -12.21 -17.00
C PHE A 461 17.94 -12.89 -16.05
N ALA A 462 17.56 -13.99 -15.40
CA ALA A 462 18.39 -14.77 -14.48
C ALA A 462 19.11 -13.91 -13.43
N VAL A 463 18.39 -12.95 -12.82
CA VAL A 463 18.94 -12.08 -11.78
C VAL A 463 18.87 -12.79 -10.44
N ASP A 464 20.02 -12.93 -9.79
CA ASP A 464 20.13 -13.57 -8.47
C ASP A 464 21.26 -12.93 -7.64
N ARG A 465 21.43 -13.44 -6.41
CA ARG A 465 22.46 -13.08 -5.44
C ARG A 465 23.85 -13.21 -6.04
N GLY A 466 24.54 -12.08 -6.21
CA GLY A 466 25.86 -12.04 -6.84
C GLY A 466 25.85 -12.18 -8.37
N ALA A 467 24.70 -12.41 -8.99
CA ALA A 467 24.52 -12.55 -10.45
C ALA A 467 23.64 -11.40 -10.97
N TYR A 468 24.29 -10.31 -11.38
CA TYR A 468 23.62 -9.06 -11.76
C TYR A 468 23.73 -8.72 -13.25
N ASP A 469 24.30 -9.60 -14.07
CA ASP A 469 24.58 -9.30 -15.49
C ASP A 469 23.30 -9.05 -16.31
N GLY A 470 22.19 -9.70 -15.95
CA GLY A 470 20.88 -9.47 -16.55
C GLY A 470 20.13 -8.24 -16.04
N LEU A 471 20.60 -7.61 -14.95
CA LEU A 471 19.91 -6.49 -14.30
C LEU A 471 19.72 -5.26 -15.20
N PRO A 472 20.67 -4.84 -16.07
CA PRO A 472 20.45 -3.71 -16.99
C PRO A 472 19.30 -3.96 -17.96
N GLY A 473 19.26 -5.16 -18.56
CA GLY A 473 18.17 -5.56 -19.46
C GLY A 473 16.83 -5.64 -18.75
N LEU A 474 16.82 -6.17 -17.51
CA LEU A 474 15.63 -6.23 -16.66
C LEU A 474 15.11 -4.82 -16.35
N ALA A 475 15.98 -3.92 -15.86
CA ALA A 475 15.61 -2.56 -15.49
C ALA A 475 15.05 -1.77 -16.70
N LEU A 476 15.71 -1.86 -17.85
CA LEU A 476 15.23 -1.24 -19.08
C LEU A 476 13.86 -1.79 -19.50
N THR A 477 13.68 -3.10 -19.44
CA THR A 477 12.41 -3.76 -19.78
C THR A 477 11.29 -3.29 -18.86
N VAL A 478 11.54 -3.20 -17.55
CA VAL A 478 10.56 -2.72 -16.56
C VAL A 478 10.17 -1.27 -16.83
N VAL A 479 11.14 -0.38 -17.08
CA VAL A 479 10.86 1.03 -17.42
C VAL A 479 10.06 1.14 -18.73
N ALA A 480 10.42 0.33 -19.74
CA ALA A 480 9.70 0.30 -21.01
C ALA A 480 8.25 -0.18 -20.86
N ILE A 481 8.00 -1.26 -20.10
CA ILE A 481 6.64 -1.75 -19.81
C ILE A 481 5.87 -0.69 -19.02
N GLY A 482 6.49 -0.11 -17.99
CA GLY A 482 5.92 0.94 -17.14
C GLY A 482 5.53 2.21 -17.90
N LEU A 483 6.20 2.51 -19.01
CA LEU A 483 5.84 3.61 -19.91
C LEU A 483 4.79 3.18 -20.94
N VAL A 484 5.06 2.13 -21.70
CA VAL A 484 4.28 1.77 -22.89
C VAL A 484 2.88 1.26 -22.53
N VAL A 485 2.75 0.40 -21.53
CA VAL A 485 1.46 -0.21 -21.19
C VAL A 485 0.46 0.82 -20.66
N PRO A 486 0.78 1.67 -19.66
CA PRO A 486 -0.16 2.68 -19.20
C PRO A 486 -0.38 3.77 -20.26
N LEU A 487 0.66 4.18 -20.99
CA LEU A 487 0.53 5.23 -22.00
C LEU A 487 -0.38 4.79 -23.15
N THR A 488 -0.26 3.56 -23.65
CA THR A 488 -1.14 3.03 -24.70
C THR A 488 -2.59 2.95 -24.22
N ALA A 489 -2.83 2.47 -22.99
CA ALA A 489 -4.15 2.46 -22.39
C ALA A 489 -4.74 3.88 -22.26
N ILE A 490 -3.96 4.84 -21.77
CA ILE A 490 -4.41 6.23 -21.57
C ILE A 490 -4.67 6.94 -22.90
N LEU A 491 -3.79 6.80 -23.90
CA LEU A 491 -3.97 7.47 -25.19
C LEU A 491 -5.14 6.87 -25.99
N TRP A 492 -5.33 5.55 -25.91
CA TRP A 492 -6.38 4.88 -26.67
C TRP A 492 -7.76 4.97 -26.00
N LEU A 493 -7.82 4.86 -24.67
CA LEU A 493 -9.07 4.84 -23.91
C LEU A 493 -9.39 6.17 -23.24
N GLY A 494 -8.40 7.00 -22.92
CA GLY A 494 -8.57 8.28 -22.23
C GLY A 494 -9.56 9.25 -22.88
N PRO A 495 -9.54 9.44 -24.22
CA PRO A 495 -10.55 10.24 -24.90
C PRO A 495 -11.98 9.69 -24.75
N ARG A 496 -12.13 8.38 -24.56
CA ARG A 496 -13.41 7.67 -24.42
C ARG A 496 -13.97 7.66 -22.99
N ILE A 497 -13.21 8.18 -22.02
CA ILE A 497 -13.64 8.29 -20.61
C ILE A 497 -14.47 9.57 -20.38
N ARG A 498 -14.30 10.59 -21.24
CA ARG A 498 -14.98 11.89 -21.10
C ARG A 498 -16.49 11.82 -21.30
#